data_AF-B1HN97-F1
#
_entry.id   AF-B1HN97-F1
#
_cell.length_a   1.000
_cell.length_b   1.000
_cell.length_c   1.000
_cell.angle_alpha   90.00
_cell.angle_beta   90.00
_cell.angle_gamma   90.00
#
_symmetry.space_group_name_H-M   'P 1'
#
loop_
_entity.id
_entity.type
_entity.pdbx_description
1 polymer ?
#
loop_
_entity_poly.entity_id
_entity_poly.type
_entity_poly.pdbx_seq_one_letter_code
_entity_poly.pdbx_strand_id
1 'polypeptide(L)'
;MHHPKNASWQHMHTPIDLSVVHDVVHSINSYEYENIIAEVKDDIYVHTEDDRILNIFNMGNPKITLGDLYTHLLDNPTSLLIQANEANSVIIRDHLQAVHAEVIEHRRWGAPLHIIEIVRRGLNKAVGIAHVAKDLGIPRERIIAFGDEDNDLEMIEYAGIGVAMGNGISSLKNIANEITTTNNEDGIAKILIERLKLS
;
A
#
# COMPACT_ATOMS: atom_id res chain seq x y z
N MET A 1 -7.10 -2.63 -9.63
CA MET A 1 -8.24 -3.52 -9.32
C MET A 1 -8.71 -4.18 -10.60
N HIS A 2 -8.97 -5.48 -10.53
CA HIS A 2 -9.52 -6.28 -11.61
C HIS A 2 -10.49 -7.31 -11.02
N HIS A 3 -11.48 -7.74 -11.80
CA HIS A 3 -12.35 -8.84 -11.38
C HIS A 3 -11.76 -10.17 -11.88
N PRO A 4 -11.35 -11.10 -11.00
CA PRO A 4 -10.59 -12.29 -11.40
C PRO A 4 -11.37 -13.25 -12.33
N LYS A 5 -12.71 -13.17 -12.31
CA LYS A 5 -13.60 -14.03 -13.13
C LYS A 5 -14.36 -13.28 -14.24
N ASN A 6 -14.14 -11.98 -14.40
CA ASN A 6 -14.91 -11.16 -15.34
C ASN A 6 -13.97 -10.23 -16.11
N ALA A 7 -13.54 -10.69 -17.29
CA ALA A 7 -12.65 -9.92 -18.16
C ALA A 7 -13.30 -8.65 -18.75
N SER A 8 -14.64 -8.55 -18.72
CA SER A 8 -15.37 -7.35 -19.16
C SER A 8 -15.50 -6.28 -18.07
N TRP A 9 -15.09 -6.62 -16.84
CA TRP A 9 -15.10 -5.67 -15.73
C TRP A 9 -14.01 -4.61 -15.96
N GLN A 10 -14.39 -3.34 -15.85
CA GLN A 10 -13.51 -2.23 -16.21
C GLN A 10 -12.28 -2.21 -15.30
N HIS A 11 -11.11 -2.51 -15.87
CA HIS A 11 -9.86 -2.47 -15.12
C HIS A 11 -9.61 -1.05 -14.58
N MET A 12 -9.44 -0.95 -13.26
CA MET A 12 -9.06 0.31 -12.62
C MET A 12 -7.62 0.23 -12.17
N HIS A 13 -6.76 1.01 -12.82
CA HIS A 13 -5.38 1.16 -12.41
C HIS A 13 -5.03 2.63 -12.55
N THR A 14 -4.58 3.20 -11.44
CA THR A 14 -4.28 4.63 -11.36
C THR A 14 -2.81 4.77 -10.97
N PRO A 15 -1.88 4.53 -11.91
CA PRO A 15 -0.45 4.55 -11.60
C PRO A 15 0.06 5.99 -11.40
N ILE A 16 1.29 6.08 -10.92
CA ILE A 16 2.09 7.31 -10.86
C ILE A 16 2.62 7.58 -12.27
N ASP A 17 2.49 8.81 -12.76
CA ASP A 17 3.05 9.16 -14.06
C ASP A 17 4.58 9.11 -14.03
N LEU A 18 5.21 8.55 -15.07
CA LEU A 18 6.67 8.44 -15.18
C LEU A 18 7.40 9.78 -15.00
N SER A 19 6.81 10.89 -15.46
CA SER A 19 7.40 12.20 -15.23
C SER A 19 7.50 12.53 -13.73
N VAL A 20 6.47 12.18 -12.96
CA VAL A 20 6.47 12.35 -11.49
C VAL A 20 7.49 11.41 -10.85
N VAL A 21 7.64 10.19 -11.35
CA VAL A 21 8.69 9.25 -10.88
C VAL A 21 10.07 9.86 -11.11
N HIS A 22 10.36 10.37 -12.31
CA HIS A 22 11.63 11.00 -12.60
C HIS A 22 11.87 12.23 -11.73
N ASP A 23 10.84 13.06 -11.51
CA ASP A 23 10.94 14.24 -10.63
C ASP A 23 11.26 13.83 -9.19
N VAL A 24 10.60 12.80 -8.66
CA VAL A 24 10.85 12.26 -7.31
C VAL A 24 12.25 11.70 -7.19
N VAL A 25 12.68 10.84 -8.13
CA VAL A 25 14.04 10.27 -8.09
C VAL A 25 15.09 11.38 -8.24
N HIS A 26 14.81 12.39 -9.06
CA HIS A 26 15.70 13.54 -9.21
C HIS A 26 15.79 14.38 -7.93
N SER A 27 14.67 14.63 -7.26
CA SER A 27 14.61 15.46 -6.06
C SER A 27 15.34 14.81 -4.88
N ILE A 28 15.39 13.47 -4.83
CA ILE A 28 16.06 12.74 -3.75
C ILE A 28 17.53 12.41 -4.03
N ASN A 29 18.07 12.73 -5.22
CA ASN A 29 19.44 12.38 -5.60
C ASN A 29 20.52 12.98 -4.68
N SER A 30 20.22 14.05 -3.94
CA SER A 30 21.14 14.64 -2.96
C SER A 30 21.15 13.94 -1.61
N TYR A 31 20.24 12.98 -1.38
CA TYR A 31 20.13 12.22 -0.14
C TYR A 31 20.72 10.83 -0.32
N GLU A 32 21.17 10.25 0.78
CA GLU A 32 21.66 8.88 0.80
C GLU A 32 20.50 7.90 0.98
N TYR A 33 20.33 7.02 0.00
CA TYR A 33 19.39 5.90 -0.01
C TYR A 33 20.11 4.63 -0.46
N GLU A 34 19.59 3.47 -0.08
CA GLU A 34 20.17 2.16 -0.38
C GLU A 34 19.68 1.62 -1.73
N ASN A 35 18.38 1.80 -2.02
CA ASN A 35 17.77 1.24 -3.21
C ASN A 35 16.50 2.00 -3.63
N ILE A 36 16.11 1.83 -4.89
CA ILE A 36 14.81 2.26 -5.41
C ILE A 36 14.18 1.10 -6.17
N ILE A 37 12.91 0.83 -5.89
CA ILE A 37 12.13 -0.24 -6.50
C ILE A 37 10.87 0.38 -7.10
N ALA A 38 10.45 -0.06 -8.28
CA ALA A 38 9.17 0.31 -8.86
C ALA A 38 8.34 -0.93 -9.16
N GLU A 39 7.09 -0.93 -8.73
CA GLU A 39 6.13 -2.00 -9.05
C GLU A 39 5.26 -1.57 -10.23
N VAL A 40 5.30 -2.33 -11.31
CA VAL A 40 4.45 -2.12 -12.49
C VAL A 40 3.58 -3.36 -12.66
N LYS A 41 2.33 -3.28 -12.18
CA LYS A 41 1.41 -4.43 -12.14
C LYS A 41 2.05 -5.61 -11.40
N ASP A 42 2.36 -6.69 -12.10
CA ASP A 42 2.96 -7.92 -11.56
C ASP A 42 4.48 -7.96 -11.78
N ASP A 43 5.07 -6.93 -12.37
CA ASP A 43 6.51 -6.83 -12.65
C ASP A 43 7.19 -5.88 -11.66
N ILE A 44 8.44 -6.21 -11.32
CA ILE A 44 9.25 -5.47 -10.34
C ILE A 44 10.52 -4.96 -11.03
N TYR A 45 10.80 -3.68 -10.85
CA TYR A 45 12.01 -3.03 -11.33
C TYR A 45 12.85 -2.64 -10.12
N VAL A 46 14.09 -3.09 -10.06
CA VAL A 46 15.00 -2.87 -8.93
C VAL A 46 16.24 -2.14 -9.41
N HIS A 47 16.61 -1.03 -8.75
CA HIS A 47 17.78 -0.25 -9.13
C HIS A 47 19.08 -1.00 -8.84
N THR A 48 19.21 -1.49 -7.60
CA THR A 48 20.39 -2.17 -7.07
C THR A 48 20.02 -3.57 -6.62
N GLU A 49 20.86 -4.56 -6.91
CA GLU A 49 20.61 -5.95 -6.51
C GLU A 49 20.64 -6.08 -4.98
N ASP A 50 19.54 -6.59 -4.40
CA ASP A 50 19.40 -6.85 -2.95
C ASP A 50 18.50 -8.08 -2.72
N ASP A 51 19.10 -9.18 -2.27
CA ASP A 51 18.39 -10.45 -2.01
C ASP A 51 17.23 -10.29 -1.02
N ARG A 52 17.31 -9.36 -0.06
CA ARG A 52 16.24 -9.14 0.94
C ARG A 52 15.00 -8.58 0.26
N ILE A 53 15.20 -7.63 -0.65
CA ILE A 53 14.14 -7.03 -1.47
C ILE A 53 13.56 -8.08 -2.41
N LEU A 54 14.42 -8.80 -3.13
CA LEU A 54 13.98 -9.84 -4.06
C LEU A 54 13.13 -10.92 -3.37
N ASN A 55 13.50 -11.32 -2.14
CA ASN A 55 12.74 -12.29 -1.37
C ASN A 55 11.36 -11.77 -0.93
N ILE A 56 11.23 -10.48 -0.64
CA ILE A 56 9.93 -9.87 -0.26
C ILE A 56 8.98 -9.82 -1.45
N PHE A 57 9.50 -9.45 -2.62
CA PHE A 57 8.67 -9.31 -3.82
C PHE A 57 8.48 -10.61 -4.58
N ASN A 58 9.03 -11.74 -4.15
CA ASN A 58 8.94 -13.01 -4.88
C ASN A 58 7.52 -13.63 -4.91
N MET A 59 6.56 -13.08 -4.16
CA MET A 59 5.21 -13.63 -4.12
C MET A 59 4.50 -13.44 -5.48
N GLY A 60 4.09 -14.56 -6.10
CA GLY A 60 3.42 -14.53 -7.41
C GLY A 60 4.32 -14.72 -8.62
N ASN A 61 5.62 -15.01 -8.42
CA ASN A 61 6.63 -15.17 -9.49
C ASN A 61 6.70 -13.96 -10.44
N PRO A 62 6.94 -12.74 -9.93
CA PRO A 62 7.02 -11.57 -10.79
C PRO A 62 8.20 -11.66 -11.76
N LYS A 63 8.11 -10.94 -12.87
CA LYS A 63 9.30 -10.67 -13.68
C LYS A 63 10.09 -9.56 -12.99
N ILE A 64 11.35 -9.86 -12.67
CA ILE A 64 12.26 -8.90 -12.04
C ILE A 64 13.21 -8.34 -13.10
N THR A 65 13.27 -7.01 -13.18
CA THR A 65 14.21 -6.28 -14.03
C THR A 65 15.18 -5.51 -13.15
N LEU A 66 16.47 -5.85 -13.22
CA LEU A 66 17.54 -5.17 -12.50
C LEU A 66 18.19 -4.11 -13.41
N GLY A 67 18.38 -2.90 -12.89
CA GLY A 67 19.12 -1.83 -13.56
C GLY A 67 18.59 -0.44 -13.26
N ASP A 68 19.23 0.57 -13.84
CA ASP A 68 18.85 1.96 -13.64
C ASP A 68 17.39 2.21 -14.04
N LEU A 69 16.56 2.57 -13.07
CA LEU A 69 15.14 2.88 -13.28
C LEU A 69 14.93 3.95 -14.34
N TYR A 70 15.85 4.92 -14.51
CA TYR A 70 15.70 5.95 -15.56
C TYR A 70 15.70 5.36 -16.98
N THR A 71 16.40 4.24 -17.18
CA THR A 71 16.53 3.62 -18.51
C THR A 71 15.62 2.41 -18.69
N HIS A 72 15.31 1.71 -17.59
CA HIS A 72 14.57 0.45 -17.63
C HIS A 72 13.07 0.60 -17.29
N LEU A 73 12.66 1.61 -16.53
CA LEU A 73 11.25 1.82 -16.20
C LEU A 73 10.58 2.61 -17.33
N LEU A 74 9.86 1.90 -18.20
CA LEU A 74 9.20 2.47 -19.39
C LEU A 74 7.69 2.64 -19.23
N ASP A 75 7.12 2.10 -18.16
CA ASP A 75 5.70 2.16 -17.84
C ASP A 75 5.45 2.90 -16.53
N ASN A 76 4.27 3.52 -16.42
CA ASN A 76 3.81 4.18 -15.19
C ASN A 76 3.67 3.16 -14.04
N PRO A 77 4.42 3.28 -12.93
CA PRO A 77 4.35 2.31 -11.83
C PRO A 77 3.13 2.51 -10.93
N THR A 78 2.67 1.42 -10.33
CA THR A 78 1.65 1.42 -9.28
C THR A 78 2.20 2.07 -8.01
N SER A 79 3.43 1.74 -7.64
CA SER A 79 4.14 2.25 -6.47
C SER A 79 5.63 2.41 -6.76
N LEU A 80 6.26 3.31 -6.04
CA LEU A 80 7.71 3.51 -6.01
C LEU A 80 8.18 3.36 -4.56
N LEU A 81 9.16 2.51 -4.31
CA LEU A 81 9.68 2.24 -2.98
C LEU A 81 11.12 2.73 -2.89
N ILE A 82 11.41 3.55 -1.88
CA ILE A 82 12.75 4.04 -1.61
C ILE A 82 13.22 3.40 -0.30
N GLN A 83 14.27 2.59 -0.39
CA GLN A 83 14.92 2.00 0.76
C GLN A 83 16.01 2.93 1.26
N ALA A 84 15.95 3.34 2.52
CA ALA A 84 16.97 4.18 3.14
C ALA A 84 17.11 3.83 4.62
N ASN A 85 18.25 4.13 5.24
CA ASN A 85 18.37 3.98 6.69
C ASN A 85 17.32 4.82 7.45
N GLU A 86 17.11 4.53 8.73
CA GLU A 86 16.06 5.20 9.52
C GLU A 86 16.18 6.73 9.49
N ALA A 87 17.36 7.29 9.69
CA ALA A 87 17.57 8.75 9.73
C ALA A 87 17.24 9.41 8.38
N ASN A 88 17.76 8.86 7.28
CA ASN A 88 17.52 9.37 5.94
C ASN A 88 16.07 9.14 5.50
N SER A 89 15.41 8.06 5.95
CA SER A 89 14.01 7.81 5.63
C SER A 89 13.09 8.92 6.16
N VAL A 90 13.41 9.51 7.32
CA VAL A 90 12.68 10.65 7.87
C VAL A 90 12.91 11.90 7.03
N ILE A 91 14.18 12.21 6.73
CA ILE A 91 14.57 13.42 5.98
C ILE A 91 13.98 13.40 4.56
N ILE A 92 14.05 12.26 3.88
CA ILE A 92 13.52 12.10 2.51
C ILE A 92 12.00 12.27 2.53
N ARG A 93 11.29 11.71 3.52
CA ARG A 93 9.83 11.90 3.63
C ARG A 93 9.46 13.36 3.86
N ASP A 94 10.15 14.06 4.75
CA ASP A 94 9.90 15.49 4.99
C ASP A 94 10.10 16.32 3.71
N HIS A 95 11.13 15.99 2.92
CA HIS A 95 11.35 16.60 1.61
C HIS A 95 10.23 16.29 0.62
N LEU A 96 9.84 15.02 0.47
CA LEU A 96 8.77 14.60 -0.45
C LEU A 96 7.42 15.24 -0.08
N GLN A 97 7.12 15.36 1.21
CA GLN A 97 5.95 16.06 1.70
C GLN A 97 5.98 17.56 1.35
N ALA A 98 7.16 18.19 1.34
CA ALA A 98 7.28 19.60 0.99
C ALA A 98 7.17 19.86 -0.52
N VAL A 99 7.68 18.96 -1.36
CA VAL A 99 7.85 19.21 -2.81
C VAL A 99 6.78 18.52 -3.66
N HIS A 100 6.25 17.38 -3.22
CA HIS A 100 5.36 16.54 -4.05
C HIS A 100 4.03 16.18 -3.39
N ALA A 101 3.68 16.77 -2.23
CA ALA A 101 2.45 16.42 -1.52
C ALA A 101 1.18 16.53 -2.36
N GLU A 102 1.12 17.38 -3.39
CA GLU A 102 -0.07 17.52 -4.24
C GLU A 102 -0.32 16.34 -5.19
N VAL A 103 0.70 15.54 -5.48
CA VAL A 103 0.64 14.48 -6.51
C VAL A 103 0.87 13.08 -5.95
N ILE A 104 1.59 12.95 -4.85
CA ILE A 104 1.89 11.67 -4.21
C ILE A 104 1.47 11.63 -2.75
N GLU A 105 1.25 10.41 -2.26
CA GLU A 105 1.22 10.07 -0.85
C GLU A 105 2.36 9.10 -0.55
N HIS A 106 2.89 9.15 0.68
CA HIS A 106 3.94 8.24 1.10
C HIS A 106 3.59 7.52 2.41
N ARG A 107 3.93 6.23 2.48
CA ARG A 107 3.78 5.34 3.64
C ARG A 107 5.16 4.85 4.08
N ARG A 108 5.27 4.39 5.32
CA ARG A 108 6.53 3.88 5.88
C ARG A 108 6.39 2.40 6.21
N TRP A 109 7.27 1.57 5.66
CA TRP A 109 7.48 0.23 6.19
C TRP A 109 8.63 0.32 7.18
N GLY A 110 8.40 -0.17 8.39
CA GLY A 110 9.35 -0.07 9.50
C GLY A 110 10.61 -0.92 9.31
N ALA A 111 11.29 -1.17 10.43
CA ALA A 111 12.43 -2.10 10.45
C ALA A 111 12.02 -3.49 9.92
N PRO A 112 12.94 -4.23 9.26
CA PRO A 112 14.36 -3.93 9.13
C PRO A 112 14.75 -3.13 7.86
N LEU A 113 13.79 -2.75 7.01
CA LEU A 113 14.08 -2.20 5.68
C LEU A 113 13.86 -0.70 5.53
N HIS A 114 13.05 -0.09 6.40
CA HIS A 114 12.85 1.37 6.41
C HIS A 114 12.47 1.93 5.04
N ILE A 115 11.46 1.33 4.42
CA ILE A 115 11.01 1.68 3.08
C ILE A 115 10.03 2.84 3.12
N ILE A 116 10.22 3.79 2.22
CA ILE A 116 9.24 4.82 1.89
C ILE A 116 8.48 4.34 0.66
N GLU A 117 7.24 3.94 0.84
CA GLU A 117 6.35 3.54 -0.26
C GLU A 117 5.60 4.78 -0.75
N ILE A 118 5.80 5.12 -2.01
CA ILE A 118 5.15 6.23 -2.70
C ILE A 118 4.06 5.69 -3.60
N VAL A 119 2.87 6.27 -3.49
CA VAL A 119 1.72 5.99 -4.34
C VAL A 119 1.12 7.30 -4.84
N ARG A 120 0.30 7.23 -5.88
CA ARG A 120 -0.44 8.41 -6.34
C ARG A 120 -1.40 8.89 -5.25
N ARG A 121 -1.47 10.22 -5.04
CA ARG A 121 -2.38 10.84 -4.07
C ARG A 121 -3.85 10.47 -4.33
N GLY A 122 -4.60 10.32 -3.24
CA GLY A 122 -6.03 10.01 -3.27
C GLY A 122 -6.35 8.52 -3.45
N LEU A 123 -5.35 7.64 -3.38
CA LEU A 123 -5.53 6.19 -3.43
C LEU A 123 -5.43 5.59 -2.02
N ASN A 124 -6.57 5.21 -1.47
CA ASN A 124 -6.64 4.44 -0.23
C ASN A 124 -7.53 3.21 -0.39
N LYS A 125 -7.47 2.31 0.60
CA LYS A 125 -8.22 1.05 0.60
C LYS A 125 -9.74 1.29 0.54
N ALA A 126 -10.24 2.39 1.11
CA ALA A 126 -11.65 2.75 1.07
C ALA A 126 -12.16 3.01 -0.35
N VAL A 127 -11.37 3.70 -1.20
CA VAL A 127 -11.74 3.94 -2.61
C VAL A 127 -11.91 2.61 -3.35
N GLY A 128 -11.01 1.65 -3.11
CA GLY A 128 -11.10 0.32 -3.70
C GLY A 128 -12.35 -0.44 -3.25
N ILE A 129 -12.62 -0.45 -1.94
CA ILE A 129 -13.79 -1.11 -1.36
C ILE A 129 -15.08 -0.47 -1.88
N ALA A 130 -15.16 0.86 -1.89
CA ALA A 130 -16.36 1.58 -2.36
C ALA A 130 -16.71 1.23 -3.80
N HIS A 131 -15.70 1.10 -4.65
CA HIS A 131 -15.90 0.72 -6.03
C HIS A 131 -16.35 -0.74 -6.17
N VAL A 132 -15.69 -1.68 -5.50
CA VAL A 132 -16.10 -3.11 -5.51
C VAL A 132 -17.52 -3.28 -4.94
N ALA A 133 -17.83 -2.60 -3.83
CA ALA A 133 -19.14 -2.67 -3.19
C ALA A 133 -20.25 -2.15 -4.12
N LYS A 134 -20.01 -1.02 -4.80
CA LYS A 134 -20.94 -0.47 -5.80
C LYS A 134 -21.24 -1.48 -6.90
N ASP A 135 -20.19 -2.10 -7.45
CA ASP A 135 -20.33 -3.04 -8.57
C ASP A 135 -21.03 -4.35 -8.17
N LEU A 136 -20.82 -4.79 -6.93
CA LEU A 136 -21.52 -5.95 -6.36
C LEU A 136 -22.91 -5.62 -5.83
N GLY A 137 -23.33 -4.34 -5.84
CA GLY A 137 -24.60 -3.91 -5.24
C GLY A 137 -24.65 -4.13 -3.71
N ILE A 138 -23.50 -4.13 -3.04
CA ILE A 138 -23.39 -4.32 -1.60
C ILE A 138 -23.45 -2.94 -0.92
N PRO A 139 -24.45 -2.68 -0.07
CA PRO A 139 -24.52 -1.44 0.68
C PRO A 139 -23.41 -1.38 1.74
N ARG A 140 -22.93 -0.16 2.03
CA ARG A 140 -21.82 0.11 2.95
C ARG A 140 -22.02 -0.55 4.32
N GLU A 141 -23.25 -0.57 4.82
CA GLU A 141 -23.67 -1.13 6.10
C GLU A 141 -23.43 -2.66 6.19
N ARG A 142 -23.23 -3.33 5.05
CA ARG A 142 -22.94 -4.78 4.96
C ARG A 142 -21.46 -5.07 4.75
N ILE A 143 -20.60 -4.07 4.90
CA ILE A 143 -19.15 -4.21 4.75
C ILE A 143 -18.53 -4.26 6.14
N ILE A 144 -17.72 -5.31 6.37
CA ILE A 144 -16.85 -5.43 7.53
C ILE A 144 -15.42 -5.25 7.04
N ALA A 145 -14.68 -4.33 7.65
CA ALA A 145 -13.26 -4.14 7.40
C ALA A 145 -12.44 -4.41 8.66
N PHE A 146 -11.27 -4.99 8.47
CA PHE A 146 -10.31 -5.29 9.54
C PHE A 146 -9.00 -4.58 9.21
N GLY A 147 -8.37 -4.00 10.22
CA GLY A 147 -7.13 -3.24 10.03
C GLY A 147 -6.33 -3.10 11.30
N ASP A 148 -5.06 -2.75 11.15
CA ASP A 148 -4.11 -2.63 12.25
C ASP A 148 -3.13 -1.46 12.09
N GLU A 149 -2.96 -0.93 10.88
CA GLU A 149 -1.99 0.11 10.56
C GLU A 149 -2.59 1.40 10.02
N ASP A 150 -1.75 2.41 9.79
CA ASP A 150 -2.14 3.73 9.29
C ASP A 150 -2.87 3.68 7.94
N ASN A 151 -2.45 2.79 7.05
CA ASN A 151 -3.04 2.61 5.71
C ASN A 151 -4.44 1.96 5.71
N ASP A 152 -4.97 1.60 6.88
CA ASP A 152 -6.31 1.04 7.06
C ASP A 152 -7.33 2.08 7.56
N LEU A 153 -6.89 3.27 7.99
CA LEU A 153 -7.74 4.26 8.65
C LEU A 153 -8.99 4.61 7.85
N GLU A 154 -8.84 4.98 6.58
CA GLU A 154 -9.97 5.37 5.74
C GLU A 154 -10.90 4.19 5.45
N MET A 155 -10.36 2.98 5.33
CA MET A 155 -11.16 1.77 5.11
C MET A 155 -12.01 1.43 6.34
N ILE A 156 -11.42 1.57 7.54
CA ILE A 156 -12.09 1.32 8.81
C ILE A 156 -13.21 2.34 9.04
N GLU A 157 -12.97 3.62 8.74
CA GLU A 157 -14.00 4.65 8.82
C GLU A 157 -15.09 4.49 7.75
N TYR A 158 -14.72 4.03 6.54
CA TYR A 158 -15.64 3.82 5.44
C TYR A 158 -16.60 2.65 5.67
N ALA A 159 -16.11 1.52 6.18
CA ALA A 159 -16.92 0.31 6.35
C ALA A 159 -18.14 0.54 7.25
N GLY A 160 -19.21 -0.23 7.02
CA GLY A 160 -20.35 -0.25 7.95
C GLY A 160 -19.95 -0.74 9.33
N ILE A 161 -18.96 -1.64 9.38
CA ILE A 161 -18.33 -2.13 10.60
C ILE A 161 -16.81 -2.17 10.40
N GLY A 162 -16.10 -1.22 10.98
CA GLY A 162 -14.64 -1.21 11.08
C GLY A 162 -14.16 -1.89 12.36
N VAL A 163 -13.21 -2.81 12.24
CA VAL A 163 -12.65 -3.61 13.33
C VAL A 163 -11.15 -3.40 13.43
N ALA A 164 -10.69 -2.93 14.58
CA ALA A 164 -9.27 -2.82 14.86
C ALA A 164 -8.70 -4.14 15.42
N MET A 165 -7.55 -4.58 14.92
CA MET A 165 -6.84 -5.71 15.52
C MET A 165 -6.26 -5.33 16.89
N GLY A 166 -6.11 -6.32 17.77
CA GLY A 166 -5.55 -6.12 19.11
C GLY A 166 -4.12 -5.57 19.10
N ASN A 167 -3.33 -5.93 18.08
CA ASN A 167 -1.98 -5.43 17.85
C ASN A 167 -1.92 -4.11 17.06
N GLY A 168 -3.07 -3.55 16.66
CA GLY A 168 -3.12 -2.34 15.83
C GLY A 168 -2.82 -1.05 16.58
N ILE A 169 -2.52 0.00 15.82
CA ILE A 169 -2.17 1.34 16.32
C ILE A 169 -3.35 2.01 17.04
N SER A 170 -3.03 2.88 18.00
CA SER A 170 -4.02 3.57 18.83
C SER A 170 -4.98 4.44 18.02
N SER A 171 -4.50 5.12 16.98
CA SER A 171 -5.34 5.96 16.10
C SER A 171 -6.42 5.14 15.41
N LEU A 172 -6.09 3.93 14.94
CA LEU A 172 -7.04 3.05 14.28
C LEU A 172 -8.08 2.47 15.26
N LYS A 173 -7.63 2.07 16.45
CA LYS A 173 -8.52 1.62 17.53
C LYS A 173 -9.54 2.69 17.96
N ASN A 174 -9.15 3.97 17.89
CA ASN A 174 -10.02 5.08 18.28
C ASN A 174 -11.16 5.35 17.30
N ILE A 175 -11.00 4.98 16.02
CA ILE A 175 -12.03 5.20 14.98
C ILE A 175 -12.84 3.93 14.67
N ALA A 176 -12.34 2.76 15.05
CA ALA A 176 -13.02 1.49 14.81
C ALA A 176 -14.29 1.37 15.67
N ASN A 177 -15.28 0.63 15.15
CA ASN A 177 -16.49 0.31 15.91
C ASN A 177 -16.22 -0.65 17.06
N GLU A 178 -15.18 -1.48 16.92
CA GLU A 178 -14.77 -2.46 17.92
C GLU A 178 -13.31 -2.86 17.75
N ILE A 179 -12.78 -3.54 18.76
CA ILE A 179 -11.40 -4.04 18.80
C ILE A 179 -11.47 -5.56 19.00
N THR A 180 -10.81 -6.33 18.14
CA THR A 180 -10.67 -7.79 18.28
C THR A 180 -9.33 -8.17 18.91
N THR A 181 -9.07 -9.47 19.08
CA THR A 181 -7.77 -9.97 19.55
C THR A 181 -6.67 -9.75 18.50
N THR A 182 -5.43 -10.14 18.81
CA THR A 182 -4.32 -9.94 17.88
C THR A 182 -4.44 -10.83 16.63
N ASN A 183 -3.66 -10.51 15.60
CA ASN A 183 -3.47 -11.36 14.43
C ASN A 183 -2.98 -12.78 14.81
N ASN A 184 -2.15 -12.92 15.84
CA ASN A 184 -1.66 -14.21 16.35
C ASN A 184 -2.71 -15.02 17.14
N GLU A 185 -3.89 -14.44 17.40
CA GLU A 185 -4.96 -15.03 18.19
C GLU A 185 -6.26 -15.17 17.37
N ASP A 186 -6.13 -15.25 16.04
CA ASP A 186 -7.25 -15.42 15.11
C ASP A 186 -8.34 -14.34 15.25
N GLY A 187 -7.95 -13.09 15.52
CA GLY A 187 -8.88 -11.99 15.78
C GLY A 187 -9.94 -11.80 14.69
N ILE A 188 -9.58 -11.97 13.42
CA ILE A 188 -10.53 -11.92 12.29
C ILE A 188 -11.55 -13.07 12.40
N ALA A 189 -11.09 -14.30 12.64
CA ALA A 189 -11.95 -15.47 12.66
C ALA A 189 -13.00 -15.38 13.79
N LYS A 190 -12.61 -14.93 14.98
CA LYS A 190 -13.53 -14.76 16.12
C LYS A 190 -14.73 -13.88 15.77
N ILE A 191 -14.44 -12.73 15.16
CA ILE A 191 -15.45 -11.76 14.75
C ILE A 191 -16.37 -12.35 13.67
N LEU A 192 -15.80 -13.04 12.68
CA LEU A 192 -16.59 -13.63 11.60
C LEU A 192 -17.47 -14.78 12.09
N ILE A 193 -16.96 -15.63 12.98
CA ILE A 193 -17.72 -16.73 13.60
C ILE A 193 -18.93 -16.18 14.36
N GLU A 194 -18.71 -15.17 15.19
CA GLU A 194 -19.78 -14.52 15.96
C GLU A 194 -20.85 -13.89 15.05
N ARG A 195 -20.41 -13.08 14.07
CA ARG A 195 -21.33 -12.31 13.21
C ARG A 195 -22.09 -13.15 12.21
N LEU A 196 -21.38 -14.07 11.56
CA LEU A 196 -21.94 -14.89 10.49
C LEU A 196 -22.54 -16.18 11.03
N LYS A 197 -22.49 -16.40 12.36
CA LYS A 197 -23.00 -17.60 13.04
C LYS A 197 -22.46 -18.87 12.39
N LEU A 198 -21.14 -18.90 12.19
CA LEU A 198 -20.44 -20.04 11.61
C LEU A 198 -20.22 -21.07 12.73
N SER A 199 -21.29 -21.78 13.08
CA SER A 199 -21.33 -22.88 14.06
C SER A 199 -21.80 -24.16 13.40
#